data_AF-A0A8J6B2F9-F1
#
_entry.id   AF-A0A8J6B2F9-F1
#
_cell.length_a   1.000
_cell.length_b   1.000
_cell.length_c   1.000
_cell.angle_alpha   90.00
_cell.angle_beta   90.00
_cell.angle_gamma   90.00
#
_symmetry.space_group_name_H-M   'P 1'
#
loop_
_entity.id
_entity.type
_entity.pdbx_description
1 polymer ?
#
loop_
_entity_poly.entity_id
_entity_poly.type
_entity_poly.pdbx_seq_one_letter_code
_entity_poly.pdbx_strand_id
1 'polypeptide(L)'
;MVSSVPFVRLVEKKNDQKATLHPIISTRPLELLLAIDHLQIETSKTGFNYILTLIDYYTKFTVAVPVEDLTAKPTASIVWSTLS
;
A
#
# COMPACT_ATOMS: atom_id res chain seq x y z
N MET A 1 -43.06 28.48 22.21
CA MET A 1 -42.78 27.04 22.28
C MET A 1 -42.06 26.67 20.99
N VAL A 2 -40.72 26.62 21.00
CA VAL A 2 -39.91 26.46 19.78
C VAL A 2 -39.80 24.96 19.48
N SER A 3 -40.41 24.50 18.39
CA SER A 3 -40.34 23.09 17.99
C SER A 3 -38.95 22.78 17.47
N SER A 4 -38.22 21.93 18.20
CA SER A 4 -36.94 21.36 17.75
C SER A 4 -37.22 20.36 16.63
N VAL A 5 -36.73 20.62 15.42
CA VAL A 5 -36.79 19.68 14.30
C VAL A 5 -35.58 18.76 14.39
N PRO A 6 -35.74 17.43 14.42
CA PRO A 6 -34.60 16.52 14.51
C PRO A 6 -33.77 16.57 13.22
N PHE A 7 -32.45 16.69 13.37
CA PHE A 7 -31.49 16.53 12.30
C PHE A 7 -31.37 15.05 11.94
N VAL A 8 -32.00 14.64 10.83
CA VAL A 8 -31.91 13.28 10.30
C VAL A 8 -30.74 13.20 9.31
N ARG A 9 -29.75 12.35 9.59
CA ARG A 9 -28.67 12.05 8.64
C ARG A 9 -29.23 11.19 7.50
N LEU A 10 -29.31 11.77 6.30
CA LEU A 10 -29.61 11.01 5.09
C LEU A 10 -28.48 9.99 4.87
N VAL A 11 -28.81 8.71 5.01
CA VAL A 11 -27.91 7.63 4.61
C VAL A 11 -28.16 7.40 3.13
N GLU A 12 -27.19 7.80 2.30
CA GLU A 12 -27.23 7.52 0.88
C GLU A 12 -27.30 6.00 0.68
N LYS A 13 -28.33 5.55 -0.04
CA LYS A 13 -28.56 4.14 -0.32
C LYS A 13 -27.44 3.65 -1.23
N LYS A 14 -26.49 2.91 -0.67
CA LYS A 14 -25.31 2.40 -1.38
C LYS A 14 -25.78 1.50 -2.52
N ASN A 15 -25.47 1.87 -3.76
CA ASN A 15 -25.74 1.05 -4.93
C ASN A 15 -24.68 -0.07 -4.99
N ASP A 16 -25.07 -1.32 -4.71
CA ASP A 16 -24.17 -2.49 -4.64
C ASP A 16 -23.69 -2.98 -6.02
N GLN A 17 -23.62 -2.10 -7.02
CA GLN A 17 -22.98 -2.36 -8.30
C GLN A 17 -21.46 -2.45 -8.09
N LYS A 18 -21.00 -3.60 -7.60
CA LYS A 18 -19.59 -3.88 -7.38
C LYS A 18 -18.91 -4.09 -8.73
N ALA A 19 -18.04 -3.16 -9.12
CA ALA A 19 -17.22 -3.32 -10.31
C ALA A 19 -16.36 -4.59 -10.19
N THR A 20 -16.25 -5.34 -11.29
CA THR A 20 -15.37 -6.53 -11.34
C THR A 20 -13.92 -6.06 -11.34
N LEU A 21 -13.15 -6.50 -10.35
CA LEU A 21 -11.71 -6.25 -10.33
C LEU A 21 -11.04 -7.19 -11.34
N HIS A 22 -10.33 -6.61 -12.32
CA HIS A 22 -9.49 -7.37 -13.22
C HIS A 22 -8.08 -7.51 -12.63
N PRO A 23 -7.43 -8.68 -12.80
CA PRO A 23 -6.07 -8.86 -12.32
C PRO A 23 -5.10 -7.99 -13.10
N ILE A 24 -4.05 -7.58 -12.41
CA ILE A 24 -2.90 -6.91 -13.04
C ILE A 24 -2.09 -7.97 -13.80
N ILE A 25 -1.88 -7.76 -15.10
CA ILE A 25 -1.10 -8.65 -15.96
C ILE A 25 0.23 -7.98 -16.26
N SER A 26 1.34 -8.66 -15.93
CA SER A 26 2.69 -8.23 -16.31
C SER A 26 3.23 -9.13 -17.42
N THR A 27 3.85 -8.54 -18.43
CA THR A 27 4.33 -9.25 -19.62
C THR A 27 5.83 -9.56 -19.60
N ARG A 28 6.62 -8.79 -18.84
CA ARG A 28 8.08 -8.92 -18.80
C ARG A 28 8.61 -8.61 -17.39
N PRO A 29 9.79 -9.15 -17.01
CA PRO A 29 10.46 -8.75 -15.77
C PRO A 29 10.74 -7.24 -15.74
N LEU A 30 10.55 -6.60 -14.58
CA LEU A 30 10.92 -5.19 -14.30
C LEU A 30 10.27 -4.12 -15.19
N GLU A 31 9.17 -4.42 -15.90
CA GLU A 31 8.64 -3.55 -16.95
C GLU A 31 7.97 -2.26 -16.42
N LEU A 32 7.06 -2.35 -15.43
CA LEU A 32 6.31 -1.18 -14.91
C LEU A 32 5.55 -1.41 -13.58
N LEU A 33 5.61 -2.61 -13.00
CA LEU A 33 4.80 -3.00 -11.85
C LEU A 33 5.70 -3.68 -10.81
N LEU A 34 6.48 -2.85 -10.12
CA LEU A 34 7.03 -3.22 -8.83
C LEU A 34 5.96 -2.89 -7.79
N ALA A 35 5.38 -3.90 -7.13
CA ALA A 35 4.60 -3.63 -5.93
C ALA A 35 5.57 -3.14 -4.86
N ILE A 36 5.42 -1.90 -4.45
CA ILE A 36 6.18 -1.32 -3.35
C ILE A 36 5.21 -1.07 -2.22
N ASP A 37 5.45 -1.69 -1.08
CA ASP A 37 4.60 -1.51 0.09
C ASP A 37 5.42 -1.44 1.39
N HIS A 38 4.92 -0.67 2.34
CA HIS A 38 5.47 -0.56 3.69
C HIS A 38 4.60 -1.37 4.64
N LEU A 39 5.13 -2.51 5.07
CA LEU A 39 4.47 -3.36 6.06
C LEU A 39 4.92 -2.94 7.45
N GLN A 40 3.97 -2.52 8.28
CA GLN A 40 4.23 -2.30 9.69
C GLN A 40 4.28 -3.65 10.42
N ILE A 41 5.35 -3.86 11.17
CA ILE A 41 5.53 -5.03 12.02
C ILE A 41 5.66 -4.59 13.47
N GLU A 42 5.34 -5.52 14.39
CA GLU A 42 5.67 -5.34 15.79
C GLU A 42 7.16 -5.08 15.95
N THR A 43 7.50 -4.17 16.85
CA THR A 43 8.87 -3.66 17.01
C THR A 43 9.85 -4.82 17.12
N SER A 44 10.69 -4.96 16.10
CA SER A 44 11.71 -5.99 16.09
C SER A 44 12.67 -5.77 17.27
N LYS A 45 13.39 -6.82 17.69
CA LYS A 45 14.40 -6.72 18.75
C LYS A 45 15.48 -5.66 18.47
N THR A 46 15.60 -5.23 17.22
CA THR A 46 16.59 -4.26 16.72
C THR A 46 16.00 -2.86 16.50
N GLY A 47 14.72 -2.63 16.80
CA GLY A 47 14.09 -1.31 16.76
C GLY A 47 13.42 -0.91 15.44
N PHE A 48 13.48 -1.75 14.40
CA PHE A 48 12.74 -1.52 13.15
C PHE A 48 11.26 -1.86 13.33
N ASN A 49 10.40 -0.98 12.82
CA ASN A 49 8.93 -1.10 12.86
C ASN A 49 8.31 -1.28 11.47
N TYR A 50 9.08 -1.06 10.40
CA TYR A 50 8.59 -1.13 9.04
C TYR A 50 9.48 -2.02 8.18
N ILE A 51 8.85 -2.70 7.23
CA ILE A 51 9.51 -3.45 6.17
C ILE A 51 9.06 -2.87 4.83
N LEU A 52 10.00 -2.38 4.06
CA LEU A 52 9.80 -2.03 2.66
C LEU A 52 9.90 -3.30 1.82
N THR A 53 8.80 -3.63 1.15
CA THR A 53 8.73 -4.77 0.24
C THR A 53 8.73 -4.30 -1.20
N LEU A 54 9.53 -4.95 -2.04
CA LEU A 54 9.59 -4.72 -3.48
C LEU A 54 9.29 -6.06 -4.17
N ILE A 55 8.19 -6.13 -4.92
CA ILE A 55 7.72 -7.36 -5.55
C ILE A 55 7.59 -7.15 -7.05
N ASP A 56 8.27 -7.95 -7.86
CA ASP A 56 8.02 -8.03 -9.30
C ASP A 56 6.82 -8.96 -9.56
N TYR A 57 5.75 -8.42 -10.12
CA TYR A 57 4.56 -9.22 -10.44
C TYR A 57 4.78 -10.29 -11.52
N TYR A 58 5.81 -10.16 -12.36
CA TYR A 58 6.11 -11.17 -13.38
C TYR A 58 6.87 -12.35 -12.79
N THR A 59 8.06 -12.10 -12.24
CA THR A 59 8.92 -13.18 -11.69
C THR A 59 8.51 -13.66 -10.31
N LYS A 60 7.68 -12.90 -9.59
CA LYS A 60 7.42 -13.06 -8.14
C LYS A 60 8.66 -12.91 -7.28
N PHE A 61 9.74 -12.35 -7.84
CA PHE A 61 10.91 -12.00 -7.07
C PHE A 61 10.55 -10.93 -6.05
N THR A 62 10.92 -11.17 -4.80
CA THR A 62 10.55 -10.33 -3.66
C THR A 62 11.78 -9.96 -2.86
N VAL A 63 11.94 -8.66 -2.58
CA VAL A 63 12.95 -8.12 -1.68
C VAL A 63 12.25 -7.47 -0.50
N ALA A 64 12.73 -7.73 0.71
CA ALA A 64 12.23 -7.12 1.93
C ALA A 64 13.39 -6.44 2.66
N VAL A 65 13.27 -5.13 2.86
CA VAL A 65 14.28 -4.30 3.52
C VAL A 65 13.68 -3.71 4.80
N PRO A 66 14.30 -3.89 5.97
CA PRO A 66 13.83 -3.23 7.19
C PRO A 66 14.10 -1.72 7.08
N VAL A 67 13.11 -0.91 7.47
CA VAL A 67 13.19 0.55 7.43
C VAL A 67 12.72 1.12 8.77
N GLU A 68 13.39 2.17 9.23
CA GLU A 68 13.05 2.86 10.49
C GLU A 68 11.88 3.83 10.29
N ASP A 69 11.86 4.51 9.13
CA ASP A 69 10.92 5.60 8.83
C ASP A 69 10.16 5.39 7.51
N LEU A 70 8.91 5.85 7.47
CA LEU A 70 8.04 5.86 6.28
C LEU A 70 8.34 7.01 5.30
N THR A 71 9.53 7.62 5.38
CA THR A 71 9.86 8.83 4.60
C THR A 71 10.17 8.48 3.14
N ALA A 72 9.78 9.35 2.21
CA ALA A 72 9.98 9.13 0.77
C ALA A 72 11.46 9.10 0.35
N LYS A 73 12.31 9.91 0.99
CA LYS A 73 13.76 9.99 0.69
C LYS A 73 14.51 8.66 0.90
N PRO A 74 14.48 8.04 2.10
CA PRO A 74 15.13 6.75 2.31
C PRO A 74 14.52 5.66 1.43
N THR A 75 13.19 5.66 1.26
CA THR A 75 12.51 4.73 0.34
C THR A 75 13.07 4.83 -1.08
N ALA A 76 13.17 6.03 -1.65
CA ALA A 76 13.72 6.23 -2.99
C ALA A 76 15.18 5.80 -3.10
N SER A 77 15.99 6.08 -2.07
CA SER A 77 17.40 5.65 -2.05
C SER A 77 17.54 4.13 -2.02
N ILE A 78 16.73 3.45 -1.20
CA ILE A 78 16.74 1.98 -1.10
C ILE A 78 16.31 1.36 -2.42
N VAL A 79 15.20 1.83 -2.99
CA VAL A 79 14.69 1.37 -4.29
C VAL A 79 15.76 1.55 -5.37
N TRP A 80 16.40 2.72 -5.43
CA TRP A 80 17.49 2.98 -6.38
C TRP A 80 18.65 2.01 -6.18
N SER A 81 19.14 1.83 -4.96
CA SER A 81 20.26 0.93 -4.66
C SER A 81 19.97 -0.55 -4.90
N THR A 82 18.70 -0.96 -4.83
CA THR A 82 18.28 -2.36 -5.01
C THR A 82 18.10 -2.70 -6.50
N LEU A 83 17.79 -1.70 -7.33
CA LEU A 83 17.47 -1.85 -8.74
C LEU A 83 18.59 -1.36 -9.69
N SER A 84 19.63 -0.69 -9.17
CA SER A 84 20.82 -0.26 -9.91
C SER A 84 21.89 -1.34 -9.93
#